data_AF-A0A2L0F838-F1
#
_entry.id   AF-A0A2L0F838-F1
#
_cell.length_a   1.000
_cell.length_b   1.000
_cell.length_c   1.000
_cell.angle_alpha   90.00
_cell.angle_beta   90.00
_cell.angle_gamma   90.00
#
_symmetry.space_group_name_H-M   'P 1'
#
loop_
_entity.id
_entity.type
_entity.pdbx_description
1 polymer ?
#
loop_
_entity_poly.entity_id
_entity_poly.type
_entity_poly.pdbx_seq_one_letter_code
_entity_poly.pdbx_strand_id
1 'polypeptide(L)'
;MCARAVLDSFASLAALVALAAGAAACTSESPRGPEPTAVAPAPAEADGAPAAGTEAPAGAEAPAGDPEHGRRLVEQFQCNRCHDGAGLSAAPREAHCVQCHQDIAAGRFQAPAAAIHRWNENLIQLPHAPSLAAIGDRLRPGWIRGFLLEPRDLRPRLHATMPRLALAPEQAGDIAAYLTQGRRERPRASLEGASAAQGRALFEAKGCGTCHAFTGVDGLTAALPVKAREKETRAAIALAPDLRHTRDRIEPADLVVWLLDPAAVKPGTPMPQVPMSPAEARDLAAFLSTAPLAPRAPEGAPARLPVLTRRVTYEEVDRRVFRVTCRHCHSEPDYTLGDGGPGNTGGFGFKPRGLNLATYEGIAAGYLDDQGERRSVFSAGPDGRPRLLAALLARQAEEAGRADPAVRGMPLGLTALGPEEIQLVESWIAQGRPQ
;
A
#
# COMPACT_ATOMS: atom_id res chain seq x y z
N MET A 1 33.35 39.56 13.10
CA MET A 1 34.12 40.27 12.06
C MET A 1 33.36 40.11 10.74
N CYS A 2 32.91 41.26 10.18
CA CYS A 2 32.42 41.56 8.81
C CYS A 2 31.43 40.59 8.13
N ALA A 3 30.16 40.89 7.79
CA ALA A 3 29.45 42.03 7.20
C ALA A 3 29.74 42.32 5.70
N ARG A 4 28.63 42.38 4.92
CA ARG A 4 28.37 42.92 3.54
C ARG A 4 28.70 42.00 2.35
N ALA A 5 27.68 41.59 1.56
CA ALA A 5 26.96 42.27 0.45
C ALA A 5 27.54 41.82 -0.91
N VAL A 6 26.74 41.45 -1.92
CA VAL A 6 26.30 42.34 -3.01
C VAL A 6 25.17 41.66 -3.83
N LEU A 7 24.23 42.49 -4.27
CA LEU A 7 23.07 42.27 -5.14
C LEU A 7 23.41 42.41 -6.64
N ASP A 8 22.45 42.00 -7.47
CA ASP A 8 22.15 42.42 -8.85
C ASP A 8 22.92 41.82 -10.04
N SER A 9 22.16 41.16 -10.93
CA SER A 9 21.86 41.70 -12.28
C SER A 9 20.85 40.81 -13.03
N PHE A 10 19.65 41.36 -13.23
CA PHE A 10 18.75 41.01 -14.33
C PHE A 10 19.10 41.89 -15.54
N ALA A 11 19.13 41.32 -16.75
CA ALA A 11 18.40 41.82 -17.94
C ALA A 11 19.03 41.38 -19.28
N SER A 12 18.12 40.90 -20.16
CA SER A 12 18.10 41.09 -21.62
C SER A 12 19.12 40.40 -22.53
N LEU A 13 18.63 39.46 -23.35
CA LEU A 13 18.55 39.71 -24.80
C LEU A 13 17.49 38.80 -25.45
N ALA A 14 16.50 39.43 -26.10
CA ALA A 14 15.58 38.84 -27.05
C ALA A 14 15.69 39.64 -28.35
N ALA A 15 15.70 38.94 -29.49
CA ALA A 15 15.45 39.37 -30.89
C ALA A 15 16.36 38.55 -31.84
N LEU A 16 16.00 38.10 -33.05
CA LEU A 16 14.78 38.11 -33.87
C LEU A 16 15.11 37.22 -35.11
N VAL A 17 14.15 36.47 -35.66
CA VAL A 17 13.79 36.34 -37.12
C VAL A 17 14.87 35.73 -38.09
N ALA A 18 14.61 34.82 -39.05
CA ALA A 18 13.46 34.56 -39.90
C ALA A 18 13.49 33.16 -40.56
N LEU A 19 12.29 32.71 -40.95
CA LEU A 19 11.86 32.03 -42.18
C LEU A 19 12.87 31.31 -43.12
N ALA A 20 12.54 30.05 -43.42
CA ALA A 20 12.41 29.59 -44.81
C ALA A 20 11.40 28.43 -44.91
N ALA A 21 10.29 28.69 -45.60
CA ALA A 21 9.40 27.68 -46.16
C ALA A 21 9.81 27.42 -47.62
N GLY A 22 9.72 26.17 -48.08
CA GLY A 22 9.96 25.81 -49.48
C GLY A 22 9.69 24.34 -49.73
N ALA A 23 8.50 24.05 -50.27
CA ALA A 23 8.01 22.73 -50.64
C ALA A 23 8.72 22.16 -51.88
N ALA A 24 8.82 20.83 -51.97
CA ALA A 24 8.74 20.11 -53.24
C ALA A 24 8.34 18.65 -52.98
N ALA A 25 7.15 18.29 -53.47
CA ALA A 25 6.70 16.93 -53.62
C ALA A 25 7.49 16.25 -54.76
N CYS A 26 7.83 14.97 -54.58
CA CYS A 26 8.07 14.04 -55.68
C CYS A 26 7.61 12.65 -55.23
N THR A 27 6.62 12.17 -55.95
CA THR A 27 6.02 10.83 -55.91
C THR A 27 6.95 9.80 -56.56
N SER A 28 7.06 8.61 -55.98
CA SER A 28 7.37 7.40 -56.76
C SER A 28 6.79 6.15 -56.09
N GLU A 29 5.86 5.55 -56.82
CA GLU A 29 5.18 4.29 -56.55
C GLU A 29 6.08 3.04 -56.57
N SER A 30 5.67 2.07 -55.73
CA SER A 30 5.62 0.60 -55.95
C SER A 30 6.90 -0.26 -55.90
N PRO A 31 6.80 -1.59 -55.60
CA PRO A 31 5.59 -2.43 -55.59
C PRO A 31 5.32 -3.25 -54.31
N ARG A 32 4.04 -3.64 -54.18
CA ARG A 32 3.49 -4.56 -53.18
C ARG A 32 3.98 -5.99 -53.44
N GLY A 33 4.56 -6.62 -52.41
CA GLY A 33 4.77 -8.07 -52.36
C GLY A 33 3.49 -8.81 -51.95
N PRO A 34 3.41 -10.13 -52.21
CA PRO A 34 2.18 -10.91 -52.05
C PRO A 34 1.82 -11.11 -50.57
N GLU A 35 0.54 -10.99 -50.26
CA GLU A 35 -0.05 -11.30 -48.96
C GLU A 35 0.18 -12.78 -48.59
N PRO A 36 0.63 -13.10 -47.37
CA PRO A 36 0.61 -14.47 -46.88
C PRO A 36 -0.81 -14.84 -46.46
N THR A 37 -1.34 -15.86 -47.13
CA THR A 37 -2.60 -16.56 -46.81
C THR A 37 -2.64 -16.99 -45.35
N ALA A 38 -3.67 -16.53 -44.63
CA ALA A 38 -3.99 -16.94 -43.28
C ALA A 38 -4.33 -18.44 -43.24
N VAL A 39 -3.50 -19.23 -42.57
CA VAL A 39 -3.83 -20.59 -42.14
C VAL A 39 -4.57 -20.49 -40.81
N ALA A 40 -5.81 -20.98 -40.78
CA ALA A 40 -6.62 -21.03 -39.57
C ALA A 40 -6.02 -22.02 -38.54
N PRO A 41 -5.84 -21.63 -37.27
CA PRO A 41 -5.54 -22.59 -36.22
C PRO A 41 -6.83 -23.29 -35.74
N ALA A 42 -6.70 -24.59 -35.48
CA ALA A 42 -7.72 -25.49 -34.93
C ALA A 42 -8.24 -25.01 -33.55
N PRO A 43 -9.47 -25.40 -33.15
CA PRO A 43 -10.11 -24.84 -31.95
C PRO A 43 -9.41 -25.35 -30.69
N ALA A 44 -8.93 -24.41 -29.87
CA ALA A 44 -8.53 -24.66 -28.49
C ALA A 44 -9.79 -24.69 -27.62
N GLU A 45 -9.90 -25.72 -26.79
CA GLU A 45 -10.96 -25.94 -25.83
C GLU A 45 -11.05 -24.78 -24.83
N ALA A 46 -12.27 -24.33 -24.58
CA ALA A 46 -12.58 -23.18 -23.75
C ALA A 46 -12.65 -23.56 -22.27
N ASP A 47 -11.57 -23.35 -21.53
CA ASP A 47 -11.64 -23.20 -20.08
C ASP A 47 -11.94 -21.72 -19.76
N GLY A 48 -13.18 -21.49 -19.34
CA GLY A 48 -13.72 -20.16 -19.06
C GLY A 48 -13.05 -19.48 -17.86
N ALA A 49 -12.22 -18.47 -18.14
CA ALA A 49 -11.90 -17.43 -17.17
C ALA A 49 -13.13 -16.52 -16.97
N PRO A 50 -13.56 -16.21 -15.74
CA PRO A 50 -14.62 -15.22 -15.55
C PRO A 50 -14.08 -13.82 -15.82
N ALA A 51 -14.85 -13.07 -16.61
CA ALA A 51 -14.59 -11.69 -16.99
C ALA A 51 -14.51 -10.76 -15.77
N ALA A 52 -13.66 -9.74 -15.91
CA ALA A 52 -13.55 -8.61 -15.00
C ALA A 52 -14.86 -7.81 -14.94
N GLY A 53 -15.18 -7.30 -13.74
CA GLY A 53 -16.09 -6.17 -13.55
C GLY A 53 -17.56 -6.53 -13.44
N THR A 54 -17.96 -7.10 -12.30
CA THR A 54 -19.30 -6.89 -11.75
C THR A 54 -19.14 -6.43 -10.31
N GLU A 55 -19.57 -5.21 -10.01
CA GLU A 55 -19.80 -4.78 -8.64
C GLU A 55 -20.66 -5.84 -7.94
N ALA A 56 -20.11 -6.42 -6.87
CA ALA A 56 -20.84 -7.38 -6.07
C ALA A 56 -22.09 -6.69 -5.50
N PRO A 57 -23.29 -7.30 -5.62
CA PRO A 57 -24.49 -6.71 -5.05
C PRO A 57 -24.32 -6.63 -3.54
N ALA A 58 -24.47 -5.43 -2.99
CA ALA A 58 -24.61 -5.22 -1.55
C ALA A 58 -25.85 -5.98 -1.08
N GLY A 59 -25.68 -7.08 -0.34
CA GLY A 59 -26.79 -7.71 0.39
C GLY A 59 -26.84 -9.24 0.42
N ALA A 60 -26.00 -9.97 -0.30
CA ALA A 60 -25.87 -11.41 -0.06
C ALA A 60 -24.90 -11.63 1.12
N GLU A 61 -25.45 -11.90 2.29
CA GLU A 61 -24.68 -12.29 3.48
C GLU A 61 -23.91 -13.57 3.13
N ALA A 62 -22.58 -13.46 2.99
CA ALA A 62 -21.72 -14.62 2.78
C ALA A 62 -21.97 -15.65 3.90
N PRO A 63 -21.87 -16.97 3.61
CA PRO A 63 -22.03 -17.98 4.64
C PRO A 63 -21.13 -17.66 5.84
N ALA A 64 -21.67 -17.86 7.05
CA ALA A 64 -20.94 -17.59 8.28
C ALA A 64 -19.64 -18.42 8.28
N GLY A 65 -18.50 -17.74 8.34
CA GLY A 65 -17.18 -18.39 8.38
C GLY A 65 -16.96 -19.16 9.68
N ASP A 66 -15.99 -20.06 9.68
CA ASP A 66 -15.55 -20.83 10.85
C ASP A 66 -14.51 -20.01 11.67
N PRO A 67 -14.84 -19.52 12.88
CA PRO A 67 -13.92 -18.73 13.68
C PRO A 67 -12.73 -19.54 14.22
N GLU A 68 -12.86 -20.86 14.45
CA GLU A 68 -11.72 -21.67 14.90
C GLU A 68 -10.72 -21.90 13.77
N HIS A 69 -11.22 -22.12 12.55
CA HIS A 69 -10.35 -22.11 11.38
C HIS A 69 -9.74 -20.72 11.15
N GLY A 70 -10.53 -19.66 11.30
CA GLY A 70 -10.07 -18.27 11.23
C GLY A 70 -8.92 -17.97 12.18
N ARG A 71 -8.98 -18.45 13.44
CA ARG A 71 -7.88 -18.33 14.41
C ARG A 71 -6.59 -18.95 13.88
N ARG A 72 -6.67 -20.18 13.37
CA ARG A 72 -5.51 -20.90 12.80
C ARG A 72 -4.95 -20.16 11.58
N LEU A 73 -5.82 -19.57 10.76
CA LEU A 73 -5.41 -18.77 9.61
C LEU A 73 -4.71 -17.46 10.02
N VAL A 74 -5.20 -16.75 11.04
CA VAL A 74 -4.51 -15.55 11.59
C VAL A 74 -3.10 -15.89 12.07
N GLU A 75 -2.91 -17.07 12.66
CA GLU A 75 -1.59 -17.59 13.05
C GLU A 75 -0.73 -18.01 11.84
N GLN A 76 -1.30 -18.77 10.90
CA GLN A 76 -0.63 -19.23 9.68
C GLN A 76 -0.15 -18.06 8.80
N PHE A 77 -0.98 -17.02 8.65
CA PHE A 77 -0.64 -15.80 7.93
C PHE A 77 0.10 -14.78 8.81
N GLN A 78 0.39 -15.13 10.06
CA GLN A 78 1.24 -14.38 10.98
C GLN A 78 0.84 -12.90 11.13
N CYS A 79 -0.47 -12.63 11.26
CA CYS A 79 -0.98 -11.25 11.31
C CYS A 79 -0.36 -10.45 12.48
N ASN A 80 0.04 -11.13 13.56
CA ASN A 80 0.71 -10.58 14.74
C ASN A 80 2.15 -10.08 14.52
N ARG A 81 2.73 -10.28 13.33
CA ARG A 81 4.03 -9.68 12.95
C ARG A 81 3.91 -8.23 12.47
N CYS A 82 2.69 -7.76 12.24
CA CYS A 82 2.41 -6.36 11.96
C CYS A 82 1.37 -5.78 12.92
N HIS A 83 0.36 -6.57 13.29
CA HIS A 83 -0.80 -6.10 14.03
C HIS A 83 -0.85 -6.60 15.48
N ASP A 84 -0.93 -5.68 16.43
CA ASP A 84 -1.32 -6.01 17.80
C ASP A 84 -2.80 -6.37 17.92
N GLY A 85 -3.16 -7.13 18.97
CA GLY A 85 -4.56 -7.38 19.32
C GLY A 85 -5.27 -8.38 18.39
N ALA A 86 -4.50 -9.23 17.71
CA ALA A 86 -5.01 -10.31 16.86
C ALA A 86 -5.43 -11.58 17.62
N GLY A 87 -5.45 -11.55 18.96
CA GLY A 87 -5.70 -12.73 19.80
C GLY A 87 -4.55 -13.75 19.82
N LEU A 88 -3.37 -13.35 19.33
CA LEU A 88 -2.13 -14.13 19.35
C LEU A 88 -1.11 -13.48 20.27
N SER A 89 -0.15 -14.27 20.75
CA SER A 89 1.05 -13.76 21.42
C SER A 89 1.81 -12.81 20.50
N ALA A 90 2.47 -11.79 21.08
CA ALA A 90 3.31 -10.88 20.31
C ALA A 90 4.41 -11.66 19.56
N ALA A 91 4.62 -11.33 18.29
CA ALA A 91 5.72 -11.90 17.53
C ALA A 91 7.08 -11.43 18.11
N PRO A 92 8.14 -12.25 18.01
CA PRO A 92 9.50 -11.82 18.32
C PRO A 92 9.87 -10.56 17.52
N ARG A 93 10.68 -9.67 18.12
CA ARG A 93 11.00 -8.35 17.55
C ARG A 93 11.67 -8.45 16.18
N GLU A 94 12.54 -9.43 15.98
CA GLU A 94 13.22 -9.74 14.72
C GLU A 94 12.26 -10.16 13.59
N ALA A 95 11.08 -10.64 13.96
CA ALA A 95 10.00 -10.99 13.04
C ALA A 95 8.92 -9.88 12.94
N HIS A 96 8.97 -8.86 13.80
CA HIS A 96 7.95 -7.81 13.90
C HIS A 96 8.48 -6.45 13.42
N CYS A 97 8.38 -6.19 12.11
CA CYS A 97 8.96 -5.00 11.47
C CYS A 97 8.53 -3.69 12.14
N VAL A 98 7.22 -3.54 12.42
CA VAL A 98 6.65 -2.32 13.03
C VAL A 98 7.18 -2.10 14.45
N GLN A 99 7.22 -3.12 15.29
CA GLN A 99 7.71 -3.00 16.67
C GLN A 99 9.22 -2.69 16.70
N CYS A 100 10.02 -3.38 15.87
CA CYS A 100 11.44 -3.10 15.73
C CYS A 100 11.67 -1.63 15.36
N HIS A 101 10.92 -1.13 14.38
CA HIS A 101 10.96 0.26 13.94
C HIS A 101 10.57 1.24 15.05
N GLN A 102 9.53 0.94 15.81
CA GLN A 102 9.10 1.75 16.96
C GLN A 102 10.12 1.75 18.10
N ASP A 103 10.82 0.64 18.34
CA ASP A 103 11.87 0.55 19.35
C ASP A 103 13.10 1.37 18.97
N ILE A 104 13.50 1.36 17.69
CA ILE A 104 14.58 2.21 17.18
C ILE A 104 14.20 3.69 17.34
N ALA A 105 13.00 4.07 16.90
CA ALA A 105 12.48 5.44 16.99
C ALA A 105 12.26 5.91 18.44
N ALA A 106 12.11 4.98 19.39
CA ALA A 106 11.96 5.28 20.80
C ALA A 106 13.26 5.16 21.61
N GLY A 107 14.39 4.79 20.98
CA GLY A 107 15.65 4.57 21.68
C GLY A 107 15.67 3.34 22.60
N ARG A 108 14.73 2.40 22.41
CA ARG A 108 14.66 1.12 23.14
C ARG A 108 15.46 0.01 22.47
N PHE A 109 15.92 0.24 21.24
CA PHE A 109 16.77 -0.71 20.52
C PHE A 109 18.24 -0.53 20.93
N GLN A 110 18.90 -1.64 21.30
CA GLN A 110 20.31 -1.62 21.70
C GLN A 110 21.21 -1.72 20.47
N ALA A 111 21.85 -0.61 20.10
CA ALA A 111 22.87 -0.54 19.05
C ALA A 111 23.79 0.68 19.29
N PRO A 112 24.96 0.76 18.63
CA PRO A 112 25.82 1.95 18.70
C PRO A 112 25.05 3.23 18.32
N ALA A 113 25.28 4.33 19.05
CA ALA A 113 24.54 5.58 18.86
C ALA A 113 24.59 6.11 17.42
N ALA A 114 25.75 5.98 16.75
CA ALA A 114 25.90 6.37 15.35
C ALA A 114 25.01 5.55 14.39
N ALA A 115 24.76 4.27 14.70
CA ALA A 115 23.84 3.44 13.93
C ALA A 115 22.39 3.87 14.17
N ILE A 116 21.99 4.07 15.43
CA ILE A 116 20.65 4.56 15.79
C ILE A 116 20.35 5.91 15.12
N HIS A 117 21.30 6.84 15.12
CA HIS A 117 21.15 8.14 14.44
C HIS A 117 20.87 7.96 12.95
N ARG A 118 21.75 7.24 12.24
CA ARG A 118 21.62 6.99 10.79
C ARG A 118 20.31 6.25 10.44
N TRP A 119 19.88 5.30 11.26
CA TRP A 119 18.63 4.58 11.03
C TRP A 119 17.43 5.51 11.20
N ASN A 120 17.39 6.33 12.27
CA ASN A 120 16.30 7.26 12.51
C ASN A 120 16.13 8.31 11.40
N GLU A 121 17.22 8.71 10.72
CA GLU A 121 17.13 9.60 9.55
C GLU A 121 16.36 8.99 8.37
N ASN A 122 16.29 7.66 8.29
CA ASN A 122 15.73 6.93 7.15
C ASN A 122 14.56 6.01 7.51
N LEU A 123 14.09 6.03 8.77
CA LEU A 123 13.03 5.17 9.26
C LEU A 123 11.65 5.75 8.88
N ILE A 124 11.29 5.55 7.62
CA ILE A 124 10.06 6.09 7.02
C ILE A 124 9.01 4.99 6.81
N GLN A 125 9.46 3.76 6.52
CA GLN A 125 8.60 2.62 6.21
C GLN A 125 8.13 1.90 7.47
N LEU A 126 6.91 1.35 7.43
CA LEU A 126 6.32 0.56 8.54
C LEU A 126 6.42 1.19 9.94
N PRO A 127 6.23 2.52 10.14
CA PRO A 127 6.33 3.12 11.48
C PRO A 127 5.15 2.70 12.39
N HIS A 128 4.00 2.39 11.78
CA HIS A 128 2.77 2.03 12.46
C HIS A 128 1.97 1.03 11.63
N ALA A 129 1.18 0.21 12.32
CA ALA A 129 0.11 -0.59 11.76
C ALA A 129 -1.11 -0.49 12.71
N PRO A 130 -2.35 -0.60 12.19
CA PRO A 130 -3.52 -0.53 13.04
C PRO A 130 -3.66 -1.79 13.89
N SER A 131 -3.92 -1.64 15.19
CA SER A 131 -4.29 -2.79 16.04
C SER A 131 -5.65 -3.37 15.62
N LEU A 132 -5.74 -4.70 15.68
CA LEU A 132 -6.96 -5.48 15.47
C LEU A 132 -7.80 -5.61 16.76
N ALA A 133 -7.34 -5.05 17.88
CA ALA A 133 -8.13 -5.00 19.11
C ALA A 133 -9.50 -4.33 18.86
N ALA A 134 -10.55 -4.98 19.39
CA ALA A 134 -11.94 -4.55 19.25
C ALA A 134 -12.33 -4.26 17.78
N ILE A 135 -11.78 -4.99 16.80
CA ILE A 135 -12.12 -4.78 15.39
C ILE A 135 -13.56 -5.18 15.09
N GLY A 136 -14.07 -6.26 15.72
CA GLY A 136 -15.47 -6.68 15.61
C GLY A 136 -16.49 -5.67 16.10
N ASP A 137 -16.13 -4.84 17.08
CA ASP A 137 -16.99 -3.78 17.62
C ASP A 137 -17.02 -2.51 16.75
N ARG A 138 -16.25 -2.50 15.65
CA ARG A 138 -16.06 -1.32 14.80
C ARG A 138 -16.36 -1.58 13.35
N LEU A 139 -15.99 -2.75 12.82
CA LEU A 139 -15.98 -3.01 11.38
C LEU A 139 -16.95 -4.14 11.02
N ARG A 140 -17.60 -4.00 9.85
CA ARG A 140 -18.50 -5.02 9.31
C ARG A 140 -17.70 -6.29 8.94
N PRO A 141 -18.17 -7.51 9.27
CA PRO A 141 -17.49 -8.76 8.88
C PRO A 141 -17.30 -8.89 7.36
N GLY A 142 -18.34 -8.57 6.58
CA GLY A 142 -18.26 -8.60 5.12
C GLY A 142 -17.22 -7.62 4.55
N TRP A 143 -17.05 -6.47 5.20
CA TRP A 143 -16.00 -5.52 4.82
C TRP A 143 -14.60 -6.06 5.12
N ILE A 144 -14.39 -6.68 6.30
CA ILE A 144 -13.10 -7.30 6.66
C ILE A 144 -12.73 -8.36 5.62
N ARG A 145 -13.67 -9.25 5.26
CA ARG A 145 -13.46 -10.26 4.23
C ARG A 145 -13.05 -9.64 2.89
N GLY A 146 -13.78 -8.62 2.42
CA GLY A 146 -13.45 -7.93 1.17
C GLY A 146 -12.06 -7.27 1.20
N PHE A 147 -11.74 -6.62 2.31
CA PHE A 147 -10.44 -5.97 2.51
C PHE A 147 -9.27 -6.96 2.55
N LEU A 148 -9.45 -8.15 3.10
CA LEU A 148 -8.41 -9.18 3.11
C LEU A 148 -8.09 -9.73 1.71
N LEU A 149 -9.10 -9.80 0.84
CA LEU A 149 -8.93 -10.27 -0.55
C LEU A 149 -8.35 -9.18 -1.45
N GLU A 150 -8.74 -7.94 -1.22
CA GLU A 150 -8.30 -6.79 -2.01
C GLU A 150 -8.01 -5.59 -1.08
N PRO A 151 -6.87 -5.60 -0.38
CA PRO A 151 -6.48 -4.50 0.48
C PRO A 151 -6.23 -3.25 -0.37
N ARG A 152 -6.85 -2.15 0.03
CA ARG A 152 -6.69 -0.82 -0.60
C ARG A 152 -6.08 0.14 0.42
N ASP A 153 -5.51 1.24 -0.06
CA ASP A 153 -5.04 2.27 0.86
C ASP A 153 -6.22 2.89 1.62
N LEU A 154 -6.20 2.73 2.94
CA LEU A 154 -7.17 3.32 3.87
C LEU A 154 -6.60 4.49 4.64
N ARG A 155 -5.27 4.66 4.64
CA ARG A 155 -4.55 5.58 5.52
C ARG A 155 -3.55 6.35 4.67
N PRO A 156 -3.98 7.45 4.03
CA PRO A 156 -3.20 8.17 3.03
C PRO A 156 -1.91 8.81 3.58
N ARG A 157 -1.66 8.72 4.89
CA ARG A 157 -0.48 9.23 5.57
C ARG A 157 0.49 8.12 6.02
N LEU A 158 0.20 6.86 5.70
CA LEU A 158 1.15 5.75 5.83
C LEU A 158 1.70 5.41 4.45
N HIS A 159 3.01 5.18 4.37
CA HIS A 159 3.65 4.72 3.13
C HIS A 159 3.34 3.25 2.82
N ALA A 160 3.15 2.44 3.86
CA ALA A 160 2.87 1.02 3.73
C ALA A 160 1.36 0.74 3.86
N THR A 161 0.84 -0.06 2.92
CA THR A 161 -0.50 -0.63 2.95
C THR A 161 -0.46 -2.06 3.48
N MET A 162 -1.63 -2.68 3.72
CA MET A 162 -1.67 -4.12 3.96
C MET A 162 -1.26 -4.85 2.67
N PRO A 163 -0.33 -5.83 2.72
CA PRO A 163 0.05 -6.58 1.54
C PRO A 163 -1.09 -7.47 1.05
N ARG A 164 -1.15 -7.71 -0.25
CA ARG A 164 -1.97 -8.79 -0.80
C ARG A 164 -1.38 -10.13 -0.37
N LEU A 165 -2.20 -10.96 0.27
CA LEU A 165 -1.84 -12.31 0.68
C LEU A 165 -2.48 -13.34 -0.25
N ALA A 166 -1.95 -14.55 -0.26
CA ALA A 166 -2.54 -15.67 -1.00
C ALA A 166 -3.73 -16.29 -0.25
N LEU A 167 -4.76 -15.49 0.00
CA LEU A 167 -5.98 -15.90 0.70
C LEU A 167 -7.08 -16.30 -0.28
N ALA A 168 -7.69 -17.46 -0.04
CA ALA A 168 -8.94 -17.84 -0.68
C ALA A 168 -10.15 -17.09 -0.08
N PRO A 169 -11.24 -16.89 -0.84
CA PRO A 169 -12.44 -16.20 -0.36
C PRO A 169 -13.06 -16.79 0.92
N GLU A 170 -12.95 -18.11 1.10
CA GLU A 170 -13.42 -18.86 2.27
C GLU A 170 -12.52 -18.57 3.48
N GLN A 171 -11.19 -18.63 3.29
CA GLN A 171 -10.22 -18.30 4.33
C GLN A 171 -10.39 -16.86 4.84
N ALA A 172 -10.64 -15.91 3.93
CA ALA A 172 -10.94 -14.53 4.30
C ALA A 172 -12.24 -14.40 5.10
N GLY A 173 -13.25 -15.24 4.80
CA GLY A 173 -14.49 -15.31 5.58
C GLY A 173 -14.27 -15.86 6.98
N ASP A 174 -13.49 -16.92 7.12
CA ASP A 174 -13.15 -17.53 8.41
C ASP A 174 -12.34 -16.57 9.29
N ILE A 175 -11.33 -15.89 8.73
CA ILE A 175 -10.59 -14.84 9.43
C ILE A 175 -11.52 -13.71 9.89
N ALA A 176 -12.44 -13.26 9.03
CA ALA A 176 -13.40 -12.23 9.41
C ALA A 176 -14.34 -12.69 10.53
N ALA A 177 -14.81 -13.95 10.50
CA ALA A 177 -15.61 -14.55 11.57
C ALA A 177 -14.83 -14.58 12.90
N TYR A 178 -13.57 -15.02 12.88
CA TYR A 178 -12.70 -15.01 14.06
C TYR A 178 -12.47 -13.60 14.62
N LEU A 179 -12.11 -12.63 13.78
CA LEU A 179 -11.81 -11.26 14.21
C LEU A 179 -13.05 -10.51 14.73
N THR A 180 -14.24 -10.99 14.40
CA THR A 180 -15.52 -10.41 14.83
C THR A 180 -16.24 -11.26 15.87
N GLN A 181 -15.65 -12.38 16.28
CA GLN A 181 -16.20 -13.20 17.36
C GLN A 181 -16.28 -12.36 18.64
N GLY A 182 -17.41 -12.44 19.34
CA GLY A 182 -17.63 -11.63 20.54
C GLY A 182 -17.90 -10.15 20.28
N ARG A 183 -18.22 -9.76 19.03
CA ARG A 183 -18.81 -8.44 18.74
C ARG A 183 -19.97 -8.20 19.70
N ARG A 184 -19.92 -7.08 20.42
CA ARG A 184 -20.99 -6.69 21.33
C ARG A 184 -22.25 -6.38 20.54
N GLU A 185 -23.34 -7.03 20.89
CA GLU A 185 -24.64 -6.60 20.39
C GLU A 185 -24.96 -5.22 20.96
N ARG A 186 -25.34 -4.29 20.09
CA ARG A 186 -25.65 -2.91 20.45
C ARG A 186 -26.98 -2.53 19.82
N PRO A 187 -27.81 -1.76 20.53
CA PRO A 187 -29.00 -1.16 19.94
C PRO A 187 -28.59 -0.42 18.66
N ARG A 188 -29.27 -0.71 17.56
CA ARG A 188 -29.03 0.01 16.30
C ARG A 188 -29.48 1.45 16.51
N ALA A 189 -28.53 2.39 16.63
CA ALA A 189 -28.88 3.80 16.61
C ALA A 189 -29.47 4.12 15.24
N SER A 190 -30.76 4.48 15.22
CA SER A 190 -31.42 4.95 14.02
C SER A 190 -30.77 6.24 13.57
N LEU A 191 -30.61 6.43 12.25
CA LEU A 191 -30.27 7.72 11.67
C LEU A 191 -31.52 8.49 11.20
N GLU A 192 -32.71 7.98 11.49
CA GLU A 192 -33.97 8.66 11.15
C GLU A 192 -34.03 10.05 11.79
N GLY A 193 -34.35 11.06 10.99
CA GLY A 193 -34.36 12.46 11.44
C GLY A 193 -32.98 13.09 11.66
N ALA A 194 -31.87 12.36 11.44
CA ALA A 194 -30.53 12.96 11.45
C ALA A 194 -30.30 13.82 10.19
N SER A 195 -29.63 14.94 10.34
CA SER A 195 -29.34 15.90 9.27
C SER A 195 -27.89 15.79 8.80
N ALA A 196 -27.69 15.23 7.60
CA ALA A 196 -26.37 15.20 6.96
C ALA A 196 -25.78 16.61 6.74
N ALA A 197 -26.63 17.63 6.55
CA ALA A 197 -26.18 19.01 6.43
C ALA A 197 -25.62 19.56 7.75
N GLN A 198 -26.28 19.27 8.88
CA GLN A 198 -25.73 19.61 10.20
C GLN A 198 -24.46 18.79 10.49
N GLY A 199 -24.44 17.51 10.12
CA GLY A 199 -23.26 16.66 10.22
C GLY A 199 -22.05 17.23 9.48
N ARG A 200 -22.26 17.79 8.29
CA ARG A 200 -21.21 18.48 7.53
C ARG A 200 -20.68 19.70 8.29
N ALA A 201 -21.56 20.55 8.83
CA ALA A 201 -21.13 21.71 9.60
C ALA A 201 -20.37 21.30 10.87
N LEU A 202 -20.82 20.24 11.54
CA LEU A 202 -20.14 19.66 12.70
C LEU A 202 -18.77 19.09 12.34
N PHE A 203 -18.61 18.45 11.19
CA PHE A 203 -17.33 17.93 10.73
C PHE A 203 -16.26 19.02 10.67
N GLU A 204 -16.61 20.19 10.12
CA GLU A 204 -15.72 21.35 10.02
C GLU A 204 -15.52 22.00 11.40
N ALA A 205 -16.61 22.26 12.14
CA ALA A 205 -16.56 22.95 13.43
C ALA A 205 -15.83 22.16 14.52
N LYS A 206 -15.94 20.83 14.52
CA LYS A 206 -15.26 19.92 15.46
C LYS A 206 -13.85 19.54 14.98
N GLY A 207 -13.41 20.03 13.83
CA GLY A 207 -12.05 19.88 13.34
C GLY A 207 -11.65 18.47 12.90
N CYS A 208 -12.62 17.63 12.49
CA CYS A 208 -12.39 16.24 12.10
C CYS A 208 -11.36 16.10 10.96
N GLY A 209 -11.37 17.06 10.03
CA GLY A 209 -10.43 17.13 8.91
C GLY A 209 -8.96 17.29 9.30
N THR A 210 -8.67 17.69 10.55
CA THR A 210 -7.30 17.82 11.07
C THR A 210 -6.54 16.49 10.98
N CYS A 211 -7.22 15.40 11.34
CA CYS A 211 -6.65 14.07 11.35
C CYS A 211 -7.15 13.22 10.17
N HIS A 212 -8.40 13.40 9.75
CA HIS A 212 -9.01 12.57 8.72
C HIS A 212 -8.99 13.23 7.35
N ALA A 213 -8.54 12.48 6.33
CA ALA A 213 -8.94 12.79 4.97
C ALA A 213 -10.40 12.39 4.77
N PHE A 214 -11.08 13.06 3.83
CA PHE A 214 -12.39 12.63 3.35
C PHE A 214 -12.40 12.81 1.83
N THR A 215 -11.70 11.93 1.11
CA THR A 215 -11.46 12.17 -0.31
C THR A 215 -12.73 12.01 -1.15
N GLY A 216 -12.91 12.90 -2.12
CA GLY A 216 -14.04 12.88 -3.04
C GLY A 216 -15.31 13.58 -2.52
N VAL A 217 -15.33 14.12 -1.31
CA VAL A 217 -16.46 14.95 -0.85
C VAL A 217 -16.23 16.43 -1.23
N ASP A 218 -17.27 17.07 -1.75
CA ASP A 218 -17.13 18.43 -2.28
C ASP A 218 -17.16 19.53 -1.20
N GLY A 219 -16.35 20.55 -1.45
CA GLY A 219 -16.37 21.83 -0.74
C GLY A 219 -15.94 21.77 0.72
N LEU A 220 -15.40 20.65 1.22
CA LEU A 220 -14.79 20.65 2.54
C LEU A 220 -13.52 21.48 2.48
N THR A 221 -13.41 22.47 3.36
CA THR A 221 -12.15 23.19 3.53
C THR A 221 -11.10 22.18 4.01
N ALA A 222 -10.03 22.01 3.21
CA ALA A 222 -8.90 21.19 3.64
C ALA A 222 -8.46 21.74 5.00
N ALA A 223 -8.54 20.91 6.05
CA ALA A 223 -8.06 21.35 7.34
C ALA A 223 -6.60 21.73 7.17
N LEU A 224 -6.25 22.95 7.63
CA LEU A 224 -4.87 23.41 7.67
C LEU A 224 -4.01 22.30 8.29
N PRO A 225 -2.82 22.01 7.75
CA PRO A 225 -1.92 21.06 8.36
C PRO A 225 -1.63 21.55 9.78
N VAL A 226 -2.23 20.90 10.78
CA VAL A 226 -1.85 21.15 12.16
C VAL A 226 -0.41 20.68 12.24
N LYS A 227 0.51 21.62 12.50
CA LYS A 227 1.86 21.27 12.94
C LYS A 227 1.66 20.40 14.17
N ALA A 228 1.74 19.08 14.01
CA ALA A 228 1.52 18.12 15.07
C ALA A 228 2.58 18.40 16.14
N ARG A 229 2.18 19.06 17.23
CA ARG A 229 3.13 19.57 18.23
C ARG A 229 3.66 18.46 19.13
N GLU A 230 2.98 17.30 19.16
CA GLU A 230 3.27 16.16 20.04
C GLU A 230 3.38 14.83 19.28
N LYS A 231 4.12 13.87 19.83
CA LYS A 231 4.38 12.55 19.23
C LYS A 231 3.10 11.72 19.08
N GLU A 232 2.20 11.80 20.05
CA GLU A 232 0.91 11.10 20.05
C GLU A 232 -0.03 11.63 18.96
N THR A 233 -0.05 12.95 18.75
CA THR A 233 -0.80 13.57 17.65
C THR A 233 -0.31 13.09 16.29
N ARG A 234 1.00 12.86 16.10
CA ARG A 234 1.55 12.35 14.83
C ARG A 234 1.08 10.92 14.54
N ALA A 235 1.12 10.04 15.53
CA ALA A 235 0.63 8.67 15.37
C ALA A 235 -0.88 8.64 15.09
N ALA A 236 -1.66 9.50 15.76
CA ALA A 236 -3.10 9.65 15.52
C ALA A 236 -3.38 10.09 14.07
N ILE A 237 -2.67 11.10 13.58
CA ILE A 237 -2.79 11.61 12.21
C ILE A 237 -2.39 10.54 11.18
N ALA A 238 -1.29 9.81 11.43
CA ALA A 238 -0.82 8.74 10.55
C ALA A 238 -1.81 7.57 10.47
N LEU A 239 -2.42 7.18 11.60
CA LEU A 239 -3.37 6.07 11.69
C LEU A 239 -4.81 6.44 11.33
N ALA A 240 -5.12 7.73 11.19
CA ALA A 240 -6.44 8.21 10.85
C ALA A 240 -6.81 7.77 9.42
N PRO A 241 -7.89 6.98 9.25
CA PRO A 241 -8.29 6.54 7.92
C PRO A 241 -8.90 7.68 7.10
N ASP A 242 -8.86 7.53 5.78
CA ASP A 242 -9.73 8.26 4.86
C ASP A 242 -11.19 7.85 5.10
N LEU A 243 -12.03 8.85 5.35
CA LEU A 243 -13.43 8.68 5.68
C LEU A 243 -14.30 8.39 4.46
N ARG A 244 -13.79 8.46 3.23
CA ARG A 244 -14.54 8.00 2.04
C ARG A 244 -15.04 6.56 2.21
N HIS A 245 -14.25 5.73 2.89
CA HIS A 245 -14.53 4.32 3.10
C HIS A 245 -15.47 4.04 4.29
N THR A 246 -15.93 5.07 5.00
CA THR A 246 -16.69 4.89 6.25
C THR A 246 -17.99 4.12 6.05
N ARG A 247 -18.75 4.45 4.99
CA ARG A 247 -20.08 3.87 4.72
C ARG A 247 -20.05 2.34 4.54
N ASP A 248 -18.99 1.83 3.92
CA ASP A 248 -18.80 0.40 3.66
C ASP A 248 -18.19 -0.33 4.86
N ARG A 249 -17.46 0.41 5.70
CA ARG A 249 -16.63 -0.14 6.78
C ARG A 249 -17.35 -0.35 8.08
N ILE A 250 -18.17 0.63 8.46
CA ILE A 250 -18.72 0.76 9.80
C ILE A 250 -20.25 0.80 9.66
N GLU A 251 -20.95 0.09 10.53
CA GLU A 251 -22.41 0.24 10.63
C GLU A 251 -22.74 1.63 11.17
N PRO A 252 -23.74 2.36 10.63
CA PRO A 252 -24.06 3.69 11.13
C PRO A 252 -24.31 3.77 12.63
N ALA A 253 -24.91 2.73 13.20
CA ALA A 253 -25.12 2.61 14.64
C ALA A 253 -23.80 2.52 15.44
N ASP A 254 -22.86 1.71 14.96
CA ASP A 254 -21.54 1.57 15.59
C ASP A 254 -20.73 2.85 15.44
N LEU A 255 -20.92 3.58 14.34
CA LEU A 255 -20.28 4.87 14.11
C LEU A 255 -20.73 5.92 15.13
N VAL A 256 -22.03 5.98 15.46
CA VAL A 256 -22.53 6.88 16.51
C VAL A 256 -21.89 6.58 17.86
N VAL A 257 -21.83 5.30 18.24
CA VAL A 257 -21.19 4.87 19.50
C VAL A 257 -19.69 5.21 19.51
N TRP A 258 -19.01 4.98 18.38
CA TRP A 258 -17.60 5.32 18.20
C TRP A 258 -17.35 6.83 18.33
N LEU A 259 -18.21 7.68 17.77
CA LEU A 259 -18.05 9.14 17.83
C LEU A 259 -18.23 9.70 19.25
N LEU A 260 -19.12 9.11 20.05
CA LEU A 260 -19.40 9.56 21.42
C LEU A 260 -18.28 9.20 22.40
N ASP A 261 -17.76 7.97 22.33
CA ASP A 261 -16.66 7.52 23.17
C ASP A 261 -15.80 6.44 22.46
N PRO A 262 -14.81 6.88 21.66
CA PRO A 262 -13.91 5.97 20.98
C PRO A 262 -13.17 5.02 21.94
N ALA A 263 -12.80 5.48 23.14
CA ALA A 263 -12.00 4.73 24.09
C ALA A 263 -12.80 3.62 24.79
N ALA A 264 -14.10 3.83 25.02
CA ALA A 264 -15.01 2.77 25.49
C ALA A 264 -15.22 1.65 24.44
N VAL A 265 -15.07 1.96 23.15
CA VAL A 265 -15.14 0.97 22.07
C VAL A 265 -13.79 0.26 21.89
N LYS A 266 -12.70 1.02 21.73
CA LYS A 266 -11.33 0.51 21.59
C LYS A 266 -10.42 1.24 22.59
N PRO A 267 -10.14 0.62 23.75
CA PRO A 267 -9.14 1.14 24.68
C PRO A 267 -7.80 1.42 23.99
N GLY A 268 -7.17 2.55 24.35
CA GLY A 268 -5.91 2.99 23.72
C GLY A 268 -6.03 3.41 22.25
N THR A 269 -7.24 3.72 21.76
CA THR A 269 -7.39 4.38 20.46
C THR A 269 -6.72 5.76 20.46
N PRO A 270 -6.01 6.15 19.40
CA PRO A 270 -5.42 7.48 19.29
C PRO A 270 -6.44 8.56 18.88
N MET A 271 -7.68 8.17 18.53
CA MET A 271 -8.75 9.13 18.27
C MET A 271 -9.26 9.70 19.61
N PRO A 272 -9.15 11.02 19.84
CA PRO A 272 -9.59 11.61 21.09
C PRO A 272 -11.12 11.60 21.21
N GLN A 273 -11.62 11.69 22.44
CA GLN A 273 -13.04 11.97 22.67
C GLN A 273 -13.30 13.45 22.32
N VAL A 274 -14.13 13.67 21.31
CA VAL A 274 -14.56 15.00 20.90
C VAL A 274 -15.91 15.30 21.57
N PRO A 275 -16.04 16.37 22.37
CA PRO A 275 -17.29 16.69 23.04
C PRO A 275 -18.45 16.91 22.06
N MET A 276 -19.45 16.03 22.11
CA MET A 276 -20.67 16.12 21.32
C MET A 276 -21.84 15.40 22.00
N SER A 277 -23.05 15.85 21.71
CA SER A 277 -24.30 15.22 22.10
C SER A 277 -24.63 14.01 21.22
N PRO A 278 -25.53 13.11 21.66
CA PRO A 278 -26.03 12.01 20.84
C PRO A 278 -26.67 12.46 19.51
N ALA A 279 -27.31 13.63 19.48
CA ALA A 279 -27.89 14.19 18.26
C ALA A 279 -26.79 14.61 17.26
N GLU A 280 -25.78 15.35 17.72
CA GLU A 280 -24.63 15.73 16.89
C GLU A 280 -23.89 14.49 16.33
N ALA A 281 -23.73 13.44 17.14
CA ALA A 281 -23.11 12.19 16.71
C ALA A 281 -23.92 11.48 15.61
N ARG A 282 -25.25 11.51 15.69
CA ARG A 282 -26.14 10.98 14.63
C ARG A 282 -26.05 11.79 13.35
N ASP A 283 -26.01 13.12 13.44
CA ASP A 283 -25.87 14.00 12.28
C ASP A 283 -24.53 13.80 11.58
N LEU A 284 -23.44 13.73 12.35
CA LEU A 284 -22.10 13.37 11.85
C LEU A 284 -22.11 12.00 11.18
N ALA A 285 -22.68 10.98 11.82
CA ALA A 285 -22.77 9.64 11.24
C ALA A 285 -23.58 9.65 9.93
N ALA A 286 -24.69 10.38 9.88
CA ALA A 286 -25.49 10.54 8.67
C ALA A 286 -24.67 11.18 7.54
N PHE A 287 -23.93 12.25 7.81
CA PHE A 287 -23.02 12.86 6.83
C PHE A 287 -21.95 11.86 6.34
N LEU A 288 -21.23 11.21 7.25
CA LEU A 288 -20.15 10.27 6.90
C LEU A 288 -20.66 9.05 6.11
N SER A 289 -21.89 8.61 6.36
CA SER A 289 -22.51 7.48 5.65
C SER A 289 -23.12 7.85 4.30
N THR A 290 -23.57 9.10 4.10
CA THR A 290 -24.39 9.47 2.93
C THR A 290 -23.80 10.55 2.02
N ALA A 291 -22.73 11.23 2.45
CA ALA A 291 -22.13 12.32 1.67
C ALA A 291 -21.87 11.89 0.22
N PRO A 292 -22.26 12.66 -0.81
CA PRO A 292 -21.88 12.35 -2.18
C PRO A 292 -20.36 12.27 -2.33
N LEU A 293 -19.87 11.25 -3.03
CA LEU A 293 -18.44 11.07 -3.30
C LEU A 293 -18.19 11.11 -4.81
N ALA A 294 -17.31 11.99 -5.25
CA ALA A 294 -16.77 11.97 -6.59
C ALA A 294 -16.07 10.63 -6.85
N PRO A 295 -16.19 10.05 -8.07
CA PRO A 295 -15.47 8.84 -8.44
C PRO A 295 -13.98 8.97 -8.19
N ARG A 296 -13.34 7.88 -7.77
CA ARG A 296 -11.87 7.86 -7.73
C ARG A 296 -11.36 7.72 -9.16
N ALA A 297 -10.59 8.70 -9.62
CA ALA A 297 -9.82 8.52 -10.83
C ALA A 297 -8.79 7.41 -10.59
N PRO A 298 -8.74 6.35 -11.41
CA PRO A 298 -7.67 5.37 -11.31
C PRO A 298 -6.34 6.09 -11.54
N GLU A 299 -5.41 5.94 -10.61
CA GLU A 299 -4.06 6.45 -10.80
C GLU A 299 -3.40 5.62 -11.90
N GLY A 300 -2.83 6.28 -12.91
CA GLY A 300 -2.09 5.59 -13.96
C GLY A 300 -0.74 5.09 -13.42
N ALA A 301 -0.26 3.96 -13.97
CA ALA A 301 1.13 3.58 -13.71
C ALA A 301 2.06 4.67 -14.27
N PRO A 302 3.14 5.04 -13.57
CA PRO A 302 4.08 6.04 -14.05
C PRO A 302 4.64 5.69 -15.44
N ALA A 303 4.89 6.72 -16.26
CA ALA A 303 5.52 6.52 -17.56
C ALA A 303 6.92 5.92 -17.39
N ARG A 304 7.26 4.97 -18.28
CA ARG A 304 8.58 4.34 -18.29
C ARG A 304 9.62 5.28 -18.87
N LEU A 305 10.76 5.37 -18.20
CA LEU A 305 11.93 6.06 -18.71
C LEU A 305 12.77 5.10 -19.56
N PRO A 306 13.44 5.58 -20.62
CA PRO A 306 14.33 4.75 -21.43
C PRO A 306 15.56 4.34 -20.64
N VAL A 307 16.19 3.23 -20.99
CA VAL A 307 17.46 2.80 -20.37
C VAL A 307 18.56 3.86 -20.52
N LEU A 308 19.37 4.01 -19.49
CA LEU A 308 20.48 4.96 -19.47
C LEU A 308 21.63 4.48 -20.37
N THR A 309 22.20 5.41 -21.13
CA THR A 309 23.39 5.17 -21.96
C THR A 309 24.69 5.22 -21.14
N ARG A 310 24.71 5.98 -20.04
CA ARG A 310 25.82 5.98 -19.09
C ARG A 310 25.90 4.65 -18.35
N ARG A 311 27.10 4.27 -17.91
CA ARG A 311 27.30 3.11 -17.05
C ARG A 311 26.48 3.24 -15.75
N VAL A 312 25.80 2.16 -15.37
CA VAL A 312 25.09 2.01 -14.09
C VAL A 312 25.65 0.78 -13.38
N THR A 313 26.26 0.95 -12.21
CA THR A 313 26.94 -0.13 -11.46
C THR A 313 26.03 -0.75 -10.41
N TYR A 314 26.40 -1.94 -9.93
CA TYR A 314 25.73 -2.59 -8.81
C TYR A 314 25.73 -1.69 -7.57
N GLU A 315 26.84 -1.00 -7.27
CA GLU A 315 26.94 -0.08 -6.13
C GLU A 315 25.86 1.02 -6.18
N GLU A 316 25.61 1.59 -7.36
CA GLU A 316 24.57 2.61 -7.53
C GLU A 316 23.17 2.03 -7.29
N VAL A 317 22.89 0.85 -7.86
CA VAL A 317 21.59 0.17 -7.73
C VAL A 317 21.35 -0.30 -6.30
N ASP A 318 22.35 -0.87 -5.62
CA ASP A 318 22.25 -1.28 -4.22
C ASP A 318 21.88 -0.08 -3.36
N ARG A 319 22.67 1.00 -3.46
CA ARG A 319 22.50 2.20 -2.64
C ARG A 319 21.16 2.87 -2.84
N ARG A 320 20.64 2.93 -4.07
CA ARG A 320 19.37 3.60 -4.39
C ARG A 320 18.14 2.71 -4.29
N VAL A 321 18.28 1.38 -4.42
CA VAL A 321 17.15 0.46 -4.57
C VAL A 321 17.20 -0.69 -3.57
N PHE A 322 18.13 -1.64 -3.73
CA PHE A 322 18.07 -2.91 -2.99
C PHE A 322 18.27 -2.73 -1.48
N ARG A 323 19.23 -1.89 -1.07
CA ARG A 323 19.52 -1.60 0.34
C ARG A 323 18.38 -0.87 1.05
N VAL A 324 17.64 -0.05 0.32
CA VAL A 324 16.62 0.85 0.87
C VAL A 324 15.34 0.08 1.15
N THR A 325 14.85 -0.65 0.15
CA THR A 325 13.49 -1.22 0.18
C THR A 325 13.47 -2.74 0.32
N CYS A 326 14.48 -3.44 -0.21
CA CYS A 326 14.34 -4.86 -0.50
C CYS A 326 15.02 -5.79 0.53
N ARG A 327 16.21 -5.44 1.01
CA ARG A 327 17.06 -6.36 1.80
C ARG A 327 16.38 -6.96 3.02
N HIS A 328 15.59 -6.19 3.78
CA HIS A 328 14.93 -6.68 5.01
C HIS A 328 13.92 -7.81 4.76
N CYS A 329 13.42 -7.94 3.52
CA CYS A 329 12.50 -9.01 3.13
C CYS A 329 13.17 -10.10 2.29
N HIS A 330 14.40 -9.86 1.82
CA HIS A 330 15.11 -10.68 0.85
C HIS A 330 16.58 -10.81 1.26
N SER A 331 16.90 -11.13 2.50
CA SER A 331 18.29 -11.40 2.87
C SER A 331 18.36 -12.52 3.89
N GLU A 332 19.57 -13.00 4.15
CA GLU A 332 19.79 -13.89 5.29
C GLU A 332 19.47 -13.16 6.61
N PRO A 333 18.96 -13.86 7.64
CA PRO A 333 18.60 -13.28 8.94
C PRO A 333 19.68 -12.37 9.55
N ASP A 334 20.92 -12.86 9.57
CA ASP A 334 22.07 -12.18 10.18
C ASP A 334 22.43 -10.86 9.50
N TYR A 335 22.06 -10.67 8.23
CA TYR A 335 22.45 -9.51 7.44
C TYR A 335 21.65 -8.23 7.78
N THR A 336 20.44 -8.37 8.31
CA THR A 336 19.56 -7.25 8.64
C THR A 336 19.04 -7.26 10.07
N LEU A 337 19.59 -8.12 10.94
CA LEU A 337 19.11 -8.30 12.32
C LEU A 337 17.60 -8.64 12.35
N GLY A 338 17.13 -9.36 11.33
CA GLY A 338 15.73 -9.76 11.16
C GLY A 338 15.65 -11.27 10.93
N ASP A 339 14.49 -11.77 10.50
CA ASP A 339 14.26 -13.20 10.23
C ASP A 339 14.47 -13.61 8.76
N GLY A 340 15.02 -12.69 7.94
CA GLY A 340 15.22 -12.83 6.50
C GLY A 340 14.00 -12.49 5.64
N GLY A 341 12.81 -12.48 6.25
CA GLY A 341 11.56 -12.02 5.65
C GLY A 341 10.98 -12.91 4.54
N PRO A 342 9.77 -12.56 4.05
CA PRO A 342 8.95 -13.44 3.23
C PRO A 342 9.53 -13.77 1.85
N GLY A 343 10.44 -12.94 1.36
CA GLY A 343 11.10 -13.13 0.08
C GLY A 343 12.35 -14.02 0.15
N ASN A 344 12.88 -14.31 1.34
CA ASN A 344 13.99 -15.23 1.54
C ASN A 344 13.52 -16.48 2.30
N THR A 345 13.13 -16.32 3.57
CA THR A 345 12.78 -17.42 4.50
C THR A 345 11.29 -17.75 4.53
N GLY A 346 10.45 -16.97 3.85
CA GLY A 346 9.01 -17.19 3.78
C GLY A 346 8.25 -16.56 4.96
N GLY A 347 6.97 -16.89 5.09
CA GLY A 347 6.08 -16.27 6.08
C GLY A 347 4.92 -15.52 5.44
N PHE A 348 3.92 -15.13 6.24
CA PHE A 348 2.66 -14.56 5.75
C PHE A 348 1.95 -15.41 4.66
N GLY A 349 2.16 -16.74 4.69
CA GLY A 349 1.69 -17.66 3.65
C GLY A 349 2.54 -17.72 2.37
N PHE A 350 3.62 -16.93 2.27
CA PHE A 350 4.59 -17.03 1.19
C PHE A 350 5.59 -18.17 1.42
N LYS A 351 5.94 -18.88 0.34
CA LYS A 351 6.99 -19.89 0.34
C LYS A 351 8.37 -19.25 0.50
N PRO A 352 9.34 -19.92 1.15
CA PRO A 352 10.72 -19.47 1.18
C PRO A 352 11.33 -19.47 -0.22
N ARG A 353 11.54 -18.30 -0.81
CA ARG A 353 12.12 -18.18 -2.16
C ARG A 353 13.64 -18.17 -2.15
N GLY A 354 14.30 -18.02 -0.99
CA GLY A 354 15.75 -17.96 -0.87
C GLY A 354 16.40 -16.85 -1.71
N LEU A 355 15.62 -15.82 -2.08
CA LEU A 355 16.13 -14.70 -2.86
C LEU A 355 16.89 -13.77 -1.93
N ASN A 356 18.17 -13.55 -2.24
CA ASN A 356 19.04 -12.69 -1.45
C ASN A 356 19.43 -11.43 -2.24
N LEU A 357 18.88 -10.28 -1.87
CA LEU A 357 19.14 -8.97 -2.46
C LEU A 357 20.16 -8.14 -1.66
N ALA A 358 20.90 -8.77 -0.74
CA ALA A 358 21.93 -8.13 0.09
C ALA A 358 23.25 -7.88 -0.63
N THR A 359 23.60 -8.75 -1.58
CA THR A 359 24.90 -8.79 -2.24
C THR A 359 24.72 -9.10 -3.71
N TYR A 360 25.70 -8.72 -4.53
CA TYR A 360 25.69 -8.99 -5.96
C TYR A 360 25.57 -10.51 -6.23
N GLU A 361 26.34 -11.32 -5.51
CA GLU A 361 26.38 -12.77 -5.62
C GLU A 361 25.04 -13.40 -5.21
N GLY A 362 24.41 -12.87 -4.15
CA GLY A 362 23.09 -13.31 -3.70
C GLY A 362 22.03 -13.11 -4.78
N ILE A 363 22.05 -11.95 -5.44
CA ILE A 363 21.10 -11.63 -6.51
C ILE A 363 21.37 -12.54 -7.72
N ALA A 364 22.65 -12.73 -8.06
CA ALA A 364 23.08 -13.60 -9.16
C ALA A 364 22.69 -15.06 -8.95
N ALA A 365 22.70 -15.54 -7.69
CA ALA A 365 22.25 -16.88 -7.33
C ALA A 365 20.74 -17.09 -7.55
N GLY A 366 19.95 -16.03 -7.67
CA GLY A 366 18.54 -16.11 -8.01
C GLY A 366 17.63 -16.59 -6.88
N TYR A 367 16.52 -17.23 -7.24
CA TYR A 367 15.46 -17.64 -6.30
C TYR A 367 14.98 -19.08 -6.58
N LEU A 368 14.24 -19.67 -5.64
CA LEU A 368 13.58 -20.97 -5.77
C LEU A 368 12.17 -20.82 -6.34
N ASP A 369 11.88 -21.48 -7.46
CA ASP A 369 10.54 -21.51 -8.04
C ASP A 369 9.59 -22.45 -7.28
N ASP A 370 8.39 -22.68 -7.81
CA ASP A 370 7.39 -23.51 -7.13
C ASP A 370 7.73 -25.00 -7.10
N GLN A 371 8.65 -25.43 -7.96
CA GLN A 371 9.21 -26.78 -8.02
C GLN A 371 10.47 -26.91 -7.15
N GLY A 372 10.92 -25.82 -6.53
CA GLY A 372 12.15 -25.77 -5.75
C GLY A 372 13.41 -25.68 -6.60
N GLU A 373 13.28 -25.40 -7.90
CA GLU A 373 14.43 -25.21 -8.79
C GLU A 373 14.95 -23.79 -8.72
N ARG A 374 16.28 -23.63 -8.77
CA ARG A 374 16.92 -22.33 -8.74
C ARG A 374 16.82 -21.65 -10.10
N ARG A 375 16.22 -20.46 -10.13
CA ARG A 375 16.02 -19.63 -11.32
C ARG A 375 16.70 -18.29 -11.17
N SER A 376 17.30 -17.81 -12.26
CA SER A 376 17.88 -16.47 -12.29
C SER A 376 16.77 -15.41 -12.31
N VAL A 377 16.87 -14.41 -11.44
CA VAL A 377 15.99 -13.22 -11.47
C VAL A 377 16.21 -12.35 -12.72
N PHE A 378 17.29 -12.58 -13.45
CA PHE A 378 17.62 -11.89 -14.70
C PHE A 378 17.13 -12.63 -15.95
N SER A 379 16.72 -13.89 -15.81
CA SER A 379 16.15 -14.63 -16.93
C SER A 379 14.84 -13.99 -17.39
N ALA A 380 14.58 -14.06 -18.69
CA ALA A 380 13.32 -13.61 -19.25
C ALA A 380 12.15 -14.44 -18.70
N GLY A 381 11.08 -13.75 -18.32
CA GLY A 381 9.78 -14.35 -18.03
C GLY A 381 8.97 -14.61 -19.31
N PRO A 382 7.71 -15.05 -19.16
CA PRO A 382 6.80 -15.30 -20.28
C PRO A 382 6.55 -14.07 -21.18
N ASP A 383 6.69 -12.86 -20.62
CA ASP A 383 6.52 -11.59 -21.32
C ASP A 383 7.84 -11.03 -21.90
N GLY A 384 8.91 -11.83 -21.90
CA GLY A 384 10.24 -11.45 -22.38
C GLY A 384 11.04 -10.54 -21.45
N ARG A 385 10.45 -10.04 -20.36
CA ARG A 385 11.14 -9.13 -19.42
C ARG A 385 11.92 -9.93 -18.37
N PRO A 386 13.04 -9.39 -17.85
CA PRO A 386 13.72 -9.97 -16.70
C PRO A 386 12.75 -10.10 -15.51
N ARG A 387 12.71 -11.25 -14.85
CA ARG A 387 11.78 -11.54 -13.75
C ARG A 387 11.83 -10.51 -12.62
N LEU A 388 13.02 -10.01 -12.28
CA LEU A 388 13.19 -8.94 -11.31
C LEU A 388 12.42 -7.68 -11.73
N LEU A 389 12.60 -7.24 -12.98
CA LEU A 389 11.93 -6.06 -13.51
C LEU A 389 10.41 -6.26 -13.59
N ALA A 390 9.96 -7.44 -14.00
CA ALA A 390 8.53 -7.78 -14.03
C ALA A 390 7.89 -7.70 -12.63
N ALA A 391 8.56 -8.23 -11.59
CA ALA A 391 8.08 -8.15 -10.22
C ALA A 391 8.00 -6.70 -9.71
N LEU A 392 9.00 -5.85 -10.01
CA LEU A 392 8.98 -4.44 -9.61
C LEU A 392 7.86 -3.66 -10.32
N LEU A 393 7.62 -3.94 -11.60
CA LEU A 393 6.54 -3.35 -12.39
C LEU A 393 5.15 -3.77 -11.92
N ALA A 394 5.00 -5.01 -11.45
CA ALA A 394 3.73 -5.52 -10.98
C ALA A 394 3.19 -4.68 -9.82
N ARG A 395 4.05 -4.12 -8.96
CA ARG A 395 3.60 -3.18 -7.90
C ARG A 395 3.03 -1.89 -8.48
N GLN A 396 3.69 -1.28 -9.47
CA GLN A 396 3.16 -0.06 -10.12
C GLN A 396 1.81 -0.35 -10.79
N ALA A 397 1.64 -1.53 -11.39
CA ALA A 397 0.38 -1.96 -11.96
C ALA A 397 -0.69 -2.18 -10.87
N GLU A 398 -0.33 -2.80 -9.75
CA GLU A 398 -1.21 -3.00 -8.60
C GLU A 398 -1.72 -1.68 -8.00
N GLU A 399 -0.83 -0.70 -7.77
CA GLU A 399 -1.22 0.64 -7.29
C GLU A 399 -2.12 1.38 -8.30
N ALA A 400 -1.95 1.08 -9.59
CA ALA A 400 -2.81 1.56 -10.66
C ALA A 400 -4.12 0.75 -10.85
N GLY A 401 -4.46 -0.15 -9.92
CA GLY A 401 -5.68 -0.96 -9.96
C GLY A 401 -5.66 -2.15 -10.91
N ARG A 402 -4.48 -2.54 -11.42
CA ARG A 402 -4.27 -3.68 -12.34
C ARG A 402 -3.38 -4.73 -11.69
N ALA A 403 -3.90 -5.33 -10.63
CA ALA A 403 -3.13 -6.26 -9.82
C ALA A 403 -2.91 -7.60 -10.54
N ASP A 404 -1.67 -8.08 -10.56
CA ASP A 404 -1.33 -9.41 -11.09
C ASP A 404 -1.67 -10.47 -10.03
N PRO A 405 -2.44 -11.53 -10.34
CA PRO A 405 -2.70 -12.59 -9.38
C PRO A 405 -1.45 -13.41 -9.03
N ALA A 406 -0.43 -13.47 -9.88
CA ALA A 406 0.82 -14.21 -9.68
C ALA A 406 1.85 -13.43 -8.85
N VAL A 407 1.77 -12.10 -8.81
CA VAL A 407 2.63 -11.25 -7.98
C VAL A 407 1.80 -10.61 -6.89
N ARG A 408 1.99 -11.07 -5.65
CA ARG A 408 1.24 -10.61 -4.47
C ARG A 408 2.18 -10.05 -3.43
N GLY A 409 1.81 -8.92 -2.83
CA GLY A 409 2.50 -8.37 -1.67
C GLY A 409 3.97 -8.05 -1.93
N MET A 410 4.33 -7.66 -3.15
CA MET A 410 5.70 -7.34 -3.53
C MET A 410 5.80 -5.89 -4.00
N PRO A 411 6.61 -5.03 -3.34
CA PRO A 411 7.09 -5.21 -1.96
C PRO A 411 5.91 -5.29 -0.98
N LEU A 412 6.13 -5.84 0.22
CA LEU A 412 5.14 -6.22 1.26
C LEU A 412 4.25 -5.06 1.75
N GLY A 413 3.37 -4.58 0.86
CA GLY A 413 2.57 -3.39 1.04
C GLY A 413 3.34 -2.06 0.94
N LEU A 414 4.64 -2.05 0.61
CA LEU A 414 5.39 -0.81 0.46
C LEU A 414 5.03 -0.11 -0.87
N THR A 415 5.24 1.20 -0.93
CA THR A 415 5.04 1.98 -2.16
C THR A 415 5.87 1.42 -3.32
N ALA A 416 5.33 1.45 -4.53
CA ALA A 416 6.08 1.10 -5.73
C ALA A 416 7.35 1.96 -5.87
N LEU A 417 8.39 1.37 -6.45
CA LEU A 417 9.55 2.14 -6.89
C LEU A 417 9.13 3.18 -7.95
N GLY A 418 9.74 4.35 -7.90
CA GLY A 418 9.52 5.40 -8.88
C GLY A 418 10.15 5.08 -10.24
N PRO A 419 9.86 5.90 -11.27
CA PRO A 419 10.41 5.72 -12.61
C PRO A 419 11.93 5.67 -12.66
N GLU A 420 12.62 6.47 -11.83
CA GLU A 420 14.08 6.52 -11.79
C GLU A 420 14.70 5.26 -11.17
N GLU A 421 14.15 4.74 -10.06
CA GLU A 421 14.67 3.50 -9.47
C GLU A 421 14.46 2.32 -10.40
N ILE A 422 13.30 2.26 -11.07
CA ILE A 422 13.02 1.26 -12.11
C ILE A 422 14.00 1.39 -13.28
N GLN A 423 14.24 2.61 -13.76
CA GLN A 423 15.20 2.89 -14.84
C GLN A 423 16.60 2.43 -14.47
N LEU A 424 17.05 2.64 -13.22
CA LEU A 424 18.37 2.19 -12.75
C LEU A 424 18.49 0.67 -12.79
N VAL A 425 17.52 -0.05 -12.25
CA VAL A 425 17.51 -1.52 -12.25
C VAL A 425 17.52 -2.05 -13.68
N GLU A 426 16.65 -1.51 -14.55
CA GLU A 426 16.58 -1.94 -15.95
C GLU A 426 17.87 -1.65 -16.70
N SER A 427 18.44 -0.46 -16.54
CA SER A 427 19.69 -0.05 -17.20
C SER A 427 20.85 -0.94 -16.76
N TRP A 428 20.95 -1.23 -15.45
CA TRP A 428 21.97 -2.13 -14.92
C TRP A 428 21.85 -3.54 -15.50
N ILE A 429 20.64 -4.10 -15.59
CA ILE A 429 20.40 -5.41 -16.20
C ILE A 429 20.79 -5.39 -17.69
N ALA A 430 20.33 -4.39 -18.44
CA ALA A 430 20.58 -4.25 -19.87
C ALA A 430 22.07 -4.09 -20.22
N GLN A 431 22.85 -3.48 -19.33
CA GLN A 431 24.30 -3.29 -19.48
C GLN A 431 25.12 -4.52 -19.05
N GLY A 432 24.49 -5.66 -18.77
CA GLY A 432 25.19 -6.88 -18.36
C GLY A 432 25.53 -6.95 -16.88
N ARG A 433 24.95 -6.06 -16.05
CA ARG A 433 25.09 -5.99 -14.59
C ARG A 433 26.54 -5.73 -14.14
N PRO A 434 27.17 -4.62 -14.58
CA PRO A 434 28.53 -4.31 -14.13
C PRO A 434 28.56 -4.12 -12.61
N GLN A 435 29.59 -4.64 -11.96
CA GLN A 435 29.86 -4.38 -10.56
C GLN A 435 30.28 -2.92 -10.35
#